data_AF-A0A9P1N9Z8-F1
#
_entry.id   AF-A0A9P1N9Z8-F1
#
_cell.length_a   1.000
_cell.length_b   1.000
_cell.length_c   1.000
_cell.angle_alpha   90.00
_cell.angle_beta   90.00
_cell.angle_gamma   90.00
#
_symmetry.space_group_name_H-M   'P 1'
#
loop_
_entity.id
_entity.type
_entity.pdbx_description
1 polymer ?
#
loop_
_entity_poly.entity_id
_entity_poly.type
_entity_poly.pdbx_seq_one_letter_code
_entity_poly.pdbx_strand_id
1 'polypeptide(L)'
;MNVLVKGGKFESVRKCLVLIIRLFYIELICLVLLTFYSYFVMDKFFNDRIQLQFNDAPILSFCPNCVFPVFSDFLFKIAFHLSYMTVIIGVFLIIIISVLSIFALRINHLVYSTRTLKIQKNFLYSLFVQISVHVMFMCSPIIMYYSAYFVEYNQNMLDVFDYLVMISLHHGSISTLALLISNKPLFSFVKSMLKKRTLPPVIDQHYGRRSTLF
;
A
#
# COMPACT_ATOMS: atom_id res chain seq x y z
N MET A 1 -23.76 -17.01 -18.95
CA MET A 1 -22.28 -16.91 -18.83
C MET A 1 -21.56 -17.07 -20.18
N ASN A 2 -22.12 -16.60 -21.32
CA ASN A 2 -21.49 -16.82 -22.63
C ASN A 2 -21.82 -15.79 -23.74
N VAL A 3 -22.30 -14.58 -23.42
CA VAL A 3 -22.82 -13.66 -24.47
C VAL A 3 -22.21 -12.26 -24.44
N LEU A 4 -21.32 -11.91 -23.52
CA LEU A 4 -20.70 -10.58 -23.55
C LEU A 4 -19.19 -10.72 -23.55
N VAL A 5 -18.57 -10.13 -24.58
CA VAL A 5 -17.13 -9.93 -24.76
C VAL A 5 -16.37 -11.02 -25.56
N LYS A 6 -16.90 -11.42 -26.73
CA LYS A 6 -16.05 -11.88 -27.85
C LYS A 6 -15.76 -10.69 -28.76
N GLY A 7 -14.75 -9.90 -28.40
CA GLY A 7 -14.18 -8.88 -29.27
C GLY A 7 -12.67 -8.93 -29.14
N GLY A 8 -11.96 -9.31 -30.22
CA GLY A 8 -10.51 -9.54 -30.18
C GLY A 8 -9.69 -8.38 -29.59
N LYS A 9 -10.18 -7.14 -29.70
CA LYS A 9 -9.57 -5.95 -29.08
C LYS A 9 -9.64 -5.97 -27.55
N PHE A 10 -10.77 -6.35 -26.95
CA PHE A 10 -10.92 -6.36 -25.48
C PHE A 10 -10.08 -7.47 -24.84
N GLU A 11 -9.98 -8.63 -25.50
CA GLU A 11 -9.14 -9.72 -25.02
C GLU A 11 -7.65 -9.37 -25.10
N SER A 12 -7.23 -8.63 -26.13
CA SER A 12 -5.87 -8.10 -26.24
C SER A 12 -5.55 -7.10 -25.13
N VAL A 13 -6.45 -6.14 -24.85
CA VAL A 13 -6.30 -5.17 -23.76
C VAL A 13 -6.21 -5.86 -22.40
N ARG A 14 -7.05 -6.87 -22.15
CA ARG A 14 -7.00 -7.66 -20.91
C ARG A 14 -5.66 -8.39 -20.74
N LYS A 15 -5.15 -9.03 -21.80
CA LYS A 15 -3.85 -9.71 -21.78
C LYS A 15 -2.70 -8.72 -21.52
N CYS A 16 -2.75 -7.54 -22.15
CA CYS A 16 -1.79 -6.46 -21.91
C CYS A 16 -1.82 -5.99 -20.44
N LEU A 17 -3.02 -5.74 -19.89
CA LEU A 17 -3.16 -5.32 -18.49
C LEU A 17 -2.63 -6.38 -17.51
N VAL A 18 -2.92 -7.66 -17.73
CA VAL A 18 -2.40 -8.76 -16.91
C VAL A 18 -0.89 -8.85 -17.00
N LEU A 19 -0.31 -8.64 -18.19
CA LEU A 19 1.14 -8.61 -18.36
C LEU A 19 1.77 -7.45 -17.59
N ILE A 20 1.21 -6.24 -17.69
CA ILE A 20 1.69 -5.07 -16.94
C ILE A 20 1.63 -5.32 -15.44
N ILE A 21 0.53 -5.88 -14.92
CA ILE A 21 0.40 -6.22 -13.50
C ILE A 21 1.47 -7.22 -13.08
N ARG A 22 1.74 -8.26 -13.89
CA ARG A 22 2.80 -9.23 -13.59
C ARG A 22 4.18 -8.59 -13.57
N LEU A 23 4.49 -7.75 -14.56
CA LEU A 23 5.76 -7.03 -14.62
C LEU A 23 5.93 -6.11 -13.42
N PHE A 24 4.87 -5.39 -13.01
CA PHE A 24 4.87 -4.56 -11.82
C PHE A 24 5.18 -5.35 -10.54
N TYR A 25 4.60 -6.54 -10.37
CA TYR A 25 4.92 -7.38 -9.20
C TYR A 25 6.36 -7.92 -9.23
N ILE A 26 6.88 -8.27 -10.41
CA ILE A 26 8.29 -8.70 -10.56
C ILE A 26 9.21 -7.52 -10.21
N GLU A 27 8.95 -6.33 -10.74
CA GLU A 27 9.68 -5.10 -10.42
C GLU A 27 9.66 -4.82 -8.92
N LEU A 28 8.49 -4.96 -8.27
CA LEU A 28 8.34 -4.75 -6.83
C LEU A 28 9.17 -5.75 -6.01
N ILE A 29 9.21 -7.03 -6.39
CA ILE A 29 10.07 -8.03 -5.74
C ILE A 29 11.54 -7.66 -5.91
N CYS A 30 11.97 -7.31 -7.13
CA CYS A 30 13.33 -6.88 -7.41
C CYS A 30 13.71 -5.64 -6.59
N LEU A 31 12.81 -4.67 -6.47
CA LEU A 31 13.01 -3.45 -5.69
C LEU A 31 13.16 -3.75 -4.20
N VAL A 32 12.35 -4.64 -3.64
CA VAL A 32 12.45 -5.06 -2.24
C VAL A 32 13.80 -5.75 -1.99
N LEU A 33 14.21 -6.66 -2.86
CA LEU A 33 15.52 -7.33 -2.77
C LEU A 33 16.67 -6.34 -2.89
N LEU A 34 16.58 -5.38 -3.82
CA LEU A 34 17.58 -4.33 -4.02
C LEU A 34 17.68 -3.41 -2.80
N THR A 35 16.55 -3.05 -2.19
CA THR A 35 16.49 -2.22 -0.98
C THR A 35 17.05 -2.96 0.23
N PHE A 36 16.75 -4.25 0.35
CA PHE A 36 17.32 -5.09 1.39
C PHE A 36 18.84 -5.22 1.22
N TYR A 37 19.30 -5.47 -0.01
CA TYR A 37 20.72 -5.52 -0.31
C TYR A 37 21.43 -4.18 -0.02
N SER A 38 20.85 -3.05 -0.45
CA SER A 38 21.43 -1.73 -0.18
C SER A 38 21.49 -1.44 1.32
N TYR A 39 20.45 -1.81 2.08
CA TYR A 39 20.47 -1.70 3.54
C TYR A 39 21.61 -2.51 4.17
N PHE A 40 21.79 -3.79 3.80
CA PHE A 40 22.85 -4.63 4.32
C PHE A 40 24.26 -4.13 3.96
N VAL A 41 24.44 -3.63 2.74
CA VAL A 41 25.71 -3.04 2.31
C VAL A 41 26.01 -1.78 3.11
N MET A 42 25.03 -0.89 3.28
CA MET A 42 25.19 0.34 4.06
C MET A 42 25.46 0.07 5.54
N ASP A 43 24.75 -0.89 6.14
CA ASP A 43 24.97 -1.30 7.53
C ASP A 43 26.40 -1.81 7.75
N LYS A 44 26.90 -2.66 6.85
CA LYS A 44 28.28 -3.15 6.90
C LYS A 44 29.31 -2.01 6.76
N PHE A 45 29.14 -1.13 5.76
CA PHE A 45 30.03 0.02 5.57
C PHE A 45 30.01 1.01 6.74
N PHE A 46 28.86 1.17 7.40
CA PHE A 46 28.72 2.03 8.57
C PHE A 46 29.41 1.43 9.79
N ASN A 47 29.18 0.15 10.05
CA ASN A 47 29.80 -0.58 11.16
C ASN A 47 31.33 -0.63 11.03
N ASP A 48 31.85 -0.85 9.82
CA ASP A 48 33.30 -0.90 9.57
C ASP A 48 33.97 0.48 9.75
N ARG A 49 33.30 1.57 9.35
CA ARG A 49 33.85 2.94 9.48
C ARG A 49 33.77 3.49 10.89
N ILE A 50 32.72 3.18 11.66
CA ILE A 50 32.62 3.60 13.07
C ILE A 50 33.69 2.94 13.93
N GLN A 51 33.98 1.64 13.71
CA GLN A 51 35.03 0.94 14.44
C GLN A 51 36.43 1.51 14.19
N LEU A 52 36.67 2.09 13.02
CA LEU A 52 37.96 2.70 12.66
C LEU A 52 38.14 4.13 13.19
N GLN A 53 37.06 4.84 13.53
CA GLN A 53 37.10 6.28 13.76
C GLN A 53 36.97 6.69 15.24
N PHE A 54 36.45 5.83 16.14
CA PHE A 54 36.28 6.18 17.56
C PHE A 54 36.52 4.98 18.51
N ASN A 55 37.71 4.92 19.13
CA ASN A 55 37.98 4.06 20.30
C ASN A 55 37.54 4.71 21.63
N ASP A 56 37.16 5.98 21.62
CA ASP A 56 36.53 6.73 22.71
C ASP A 56 35.88 7.98 22.09
N ALA A 57 34.55 8.15 22.23
CA ALA A 57 33.76 9.41 22.22
C ALA A 57 32.36 9.22 21.57
N PRO A 58 31.48 10.24 21.67
CA PRO A 58 30.28 10.26 22.51
C PRO A 58 29.02 9.85 21.73
N ILE A 59 27.91 9.78 22.46
CA ILE A 59 26.52 9.41 22.12
C ILE A 59 25.89 10.20 20.93
N LEU A 60 26.68 10.96 20.16
CA LEU A 60 26.24 11.80 19.05
C LEU A 60 25.97 11.02 17.73
N SER A 61 25.89 9.69 17.78
CA SER A 61 25.42 8.86 16.66
C SER A 61 23.93 8.54 16.76
N PHE A 62 23.30 8.80 17.92
CA PHE A 62 21.85 8.74 18.09
C PHE A 62 21.19 10.01 17.58
N CYS A 63 21.51 10.46 16.37
CA CYS A 63 20.55 11.32 15.69
C CYS A 63 19.41 10.41 15.22
N PRO A 64 18.22 10.46 15.85
CA PRO A 64 17.11 9.60 15.47
C PRO A 64 16.59 9.93 14.06
N ASN A 65 17.08 11.03 13.47
CA ASN A 65 16.69 11.58 12.17
C ASN A 65 17.81 11.48 11.11
N CYS A 66 18.95 10.82 11.39
CA CYS A 66 19.90 10.44 10.34
C CYS A 66 19.41 9.19 9.58
N VAL A 67 18.18 9.22 9.10
CA VAL A 67 17.51 8.15 8.36
C VAL A 67 18.00 8.08 6.90
N PHE A 68 18.83 9.02 6.47
CA PHE A 68 19.19 9.14 5.06
C PHE A 68 20.68 8.88 4.83
N PRO A 69 21.02 7.80 4.12
CA PRO A 69 22.38 7.60 3.68
C PRO A 69 22.75 8.77 2.75
N VAL A 70 23.95 9.31 2.94
CA VAL A 70 24.54 10.31 2.06
C VAL A 70 24.42 9.78 0.62
N PHE A 71 23.85 10.59 -0.28
CA PHE A 71 23.60 10.26 -1.69
C PHE A 71 24.88 10.11 -2.54
N SER A 72 25.96 9.56 -1.99
CA SER A 72 27.20 9.32 -2.72
C SER A 72 27.12 8.07 -3.59
N ASP A 73 26.33 7.07 -3.18
CA ASP A 73 26.41 5.75 -3.78
C ASP A 73 25.47 5.60 -4.99
N PHE A 74 26.05 5.28 -6.15
CA PHE A 74 25.34 5.08 -7.41
C PHE A 74 24.20 4.05 -7.30
N LEU A 75 24.41 2.99 -6.52
CA LEU A 75 23.43 1.95 -6.26
C LEU A 75 22.18 2.49 -5.55
N PHE A 76 22.37 3.36 -4.56
CA PHE A 76 21.27 3.97 -3.81
C PHE A 76 20.45 4.92 -4.69
N LYS A 77 21.12 5.71 -5.56
CA LYS A 77 20.44 6.58 -6.53
C LYS A 77 19.56 5.79 -7.51
N ILE A 78 20.06 4.67 -8.04
CA ILE A 78 19.27 3.80 -8.93
C ILE A 78 18.07 3.21 -8.19
N ALA A 79 18.28 2.65 -7.00
CA ALA A 79 17.20 2.07 -6.20
C ALA A 79 16.12 3.10 -5.88
N PHE A 80 16.54 4.33 -5.55
CA PHE A 80 15.64 5.43 -5.27
C PHE A 80 14.87 5.90 -6.51
N HIS A 81 15.51 6.01 -7.67
CA HIS A 81 14.83 6.39 -8.89
C HIS A 81 13.85 5.31 -9.37
N LEU A 82 14.24 4.03 -9.25
CA LEU A 82 13.38 2.90 -9.58
C LEU A 82 12.14 2.88 -8.67
N SER A 83 12.31 3.07 -7.36
CA SER A 83 11.17 3.10 -6.42
C SER A 83 10.17 4.21 -6.76
N TYR A 84 10.65 5.37 -7.18
CA TYR A 84 9.79 6.47 -7.62
C TYR A 84 8.94 6.10 -8.85
N MET A 85 9.57 5.47 -9.86
CA MET A 85 8.86 5.00 -11.05
C MET A 85 7.84 3.91 -10.72
N THR A 86 8.19 2.98 -9.82
CA THR A 86 7.28 1.95 -9.33
C THR A 86 6.05 2.59 -8.67
N VAL A 87 6.22 3.63 -7.83
CA VAL A 87 5.10 4.32 -7.19
C VAL A 87 4.15 4.95 -8.21
N ILE A 88 4.69 5.62 -9.24
CA ILE A 88 3.89 6.21 -10.32
C ILE A 88 3.08 5.13 -11.04
N ILE A 89 3.73 4.05 -11.47
CA ILE A 89 3.08 2.93 -12.16
C ILE A 89 1.99 2.32 -11.27
N GLY A 90 2.28 2.14 -9.97
CA GLY A 90 1.35 1.62 -8.99
C GLY A 90 0.08 2.48 -8.86
N VAL A 91 0.22 3.81 -8.81
CA VAL A 91 -0.91 4.75 -8.76
C VAL A 91 -1.78 4.62 -10.02
N PHE A 92 -1.17 4.58 -11.21
CA PHE A 92 -1.90 4.38 -12.46
C PHE A 92 -2.67 3.04 -12.48
N LEU A 93 -2.02 1.95 -12.04
CA LEU A 93 -2.67 0.63 -11.97
C LEU A 93 -3.84 0.63 -10.99
N ILE A 94 -3.68 1.26 -9.83
CA ILE A 94 -4.76 1.39 -8.84
C ILE A 94 -5.97 2.12 -9.44
N ILE A 95 -5.76 3.21 -10.17
CA ILE A 95 -6.85 3.96 -10.82
C ILE A 95 -7.56 3.08 -11.86
N ILE A 96 -6.81 2.39 -12.73
CA ILE A 96 -7.36 1.53 -13.77
C ILE A 96 -8.18 0.38 -13.15
N ILE A 97 -7.61 -0.33 -12.18
CA ILE A 97 -8.27 -1.46 -11.50
C ILE A 97 -9.52 -0.98 -10.77
N SER A 98 -9.47 0.20 -10.17
CA SER A 98 -10.60 0.82 -9.49
C SER A 98 -11.77 1.11 -10.42
N VAL A 99 -11.50 1.74 -11.57
CA VAL A 99 -12.51 2.02 -12.60
C VAL A 99 -13.11 0.71 -13.13
N LEU A 100 -12.26 -0.27 -13.44
CA LEU A 100 -12.69 -1.59 -13.90
C LEU A 100 -13.55 -2.31 -12.86
N SER A 101 -13.21 -2.18 -11.57
CA SER A 101 -13.98 -2.78 -10.47
C SER A 101 -15.37 -2.15 -10.36
N ILE A 102 -15.48 -0.82 -10.42
CA ILE A 102 -16.78 -0.14 -10.42
C ILE A 102 -17.62 -0.55 -11.63
N PHE A 103 -17.00 -0.59 -12.82
CA PHE A 103 -17.67 -0.99 -14.05
C PHE A 103 -18.16 -2.44 -14.01
N ALA A 104 -17.31 -3.36 -13.53
CA ALA A 104 -17.66 -4.77 -13.37
C ALA A 104 -18.80 -4.96 -12.37
N LEU A 105 -18.83 -4.21 -11.27
CA LEU A 105 -19.97 -4.23 -10.33
C LEU A 105 -21.25 -3.69 -10.98
N ARG A 106 -21.16 -2.67 -11.83
CA ARG A 106 -22.33 -2.07 -12.50
C ARG A 106 -22.94 -3.02 -13.53
N ILE A 107 -22.13 -3.71 -14.32
CA ILE A 107 -22.62 -4.65 -15.35
C ILE A 107 -23.18 -5.92 -14.71
N ASN A 108 -22.50 -6.46 -13.70
CA ASN A 108 -22.88 -7.74 -13.10
C ASN A 108 -23.90 -7.61 -11.96
N HIS A 109 -24.56 -6.45 -11.80
CA HIS A 109 -25.53 -6.22 -10.73
C HIS A 109 -26.72 -7.19 -10.75
N LEU A 110 -27.06 -7.75 -11.92
CA LEU A 110 -28.12 -8.74 -12.11
C LEU A 110 -27.67 -10.18 -11.80
N VAL A 111 -26.35 -10.43 -11.79
CA VAL A 111 -25.77 -11.77 -11.50
C VAL A 111 -25.60 -11.97 -10.00
N TYR A 112 -25.33 -10.89 -9.26
CA TYR A 112 -25.13 -10.94 -7.82
C TYR A 112 -26.43 -10.79 -7.04
N SER A 113 -26.55 -11.55 -5.94
CA SER A 113 -27.60 -11.27 -4.95
C SER A 113 -27.46 -9.85 -4.42
N THR A 114 -28.58 -9.22 -4.03
CA THR A 114 -28.59 -7.87 -3.45
C THR A 114 -27.69 -7.77 -2.21
N ARG A 115 -27.60 -8.85 -1.42
CA ARG A 115 -26.70 -8.96 -0.27
C ARG A 115 -25.23 -8.95 -0.69
N THR A 116 -24.85 -9.76 -1.68
CA THR A 116 -23.46 -9.83 -2.18
C THR A 116 -23.03 -8.50 -2.79
N LEU A 117 -23.90 -7.87 -3.59
CA LEU A 117 -23.60 -6.58 -4.20
C LEU A 117 -23.36 -5.48 -3.16
N LYS A 118 -24.14 -5.46 -2.08
CA LYS A 118 -23.96 -4.51 -0.97
C LYS A 118 -22.60 -4.70 -0.28
N ILE A 119 -22.19 -5.95 -0.06
CA ILE A 119 -20.89 -6.27 0.55
C ILE A 119 -19.75 -5.82 -0.37
N GLN A 120 -19.81 -6.16 -1.66
CA GLN A 120 -18.78 -5.78 -2.64
C GLN A 120 -18.63 -4.25 -2.78
N LYS A 121 -19.74 -3.50 -2.82
CA LYS A 121 -19.71 -2.03 -2.82
C LYS A 121 -19.09 -1.46 -1.54
N ASN A 122 -19.44 -2.03 -0.38
CA ASN A 122 -18.89 -1.57 0.90
C ASN A 122 -17.39 -1.84 0.99
N PHE A 123 -16.94 -3.02 0.54
CA PHE A 123 -15.53 -3.36 0.49
C PHE A 123 -14.75 -2.44 -0.45
N LEU A 124 -15.25 -2.18 -1.65
CA LEU A 124 -14.61 -1.29 -2.61
C LEU A 124 -14.51 0.14 -2.07
N TYR A 125 -15.55 0.65 -1.40
CA TYR A 125 -15.52 1.95 -0.73
C TYR A 125 -14.43 2.00 0.36
N SER A 126 -14.36 0.98 1.21
CA SER A 126 -13.31 0.88 2.22
C SER A 126 -11.91 0.87 1.62
N LEU A 127 -11.74 0.19 0.49
CA LEU A 127 -10.47 0.11 -0.22
C LEU A 127 -10.04 1.48 -0.77
N PHE A 128 -10.98 2.27 -1.30
CA PHE A 128 -10.71 3.65 -1.70
C PHE A 128 -10.29 4.54 -0.54
N VAL A 129 -10.98 4.44 0.60
CA VAL A 129 -10.60 5.19 1.81
C VAL A 129 -9.17 4.82 2.23
N GLN A 130 -8.83 3.53 2.20
CA GLN A 130 -7.50 3.03 2.55
C GLN A 130 -6.40 3.56 1.61
N ILE A 131 -6.66 3.57 0.30
CA ILE A 131 -5.75 4.11 -0.71
C ILE A 131 -5.54 5.60 -0.52
N SER A 132 -6.60 6.37 -0.28
CA SER A 132 -6.50 7.81 -0.07
C SER A 132 -5.59 8.16 1.11
N VAL A 133 -5.69 7.41 2.22
CA VAL A 133 -4.75 7.55 3.35
C VAL A 133 -3.33 7.28 2.89
N HIS A 134 -3.06 6.18 2.19
CA HIS A 134 -1.70 5.90 1.72
C HIS A 134 -1.16 7.01 0.81
N VAL A 135 -1.95 7.48 -0.15
CA VAL A 135 -1.55 8.57 -1.06
C VAL A 135 -1.23 9.85 -0.28
N MET A 136 -2.06 10.24 0.68
CA MET A 136 -1.82 11.44 1.49
C MET A 136 -0.52 11.36 2.30
N PHE A 137 -0.27 10.25 2.98
CA PHE A 137 0.86 10.10 3.90
C PHE A 137 2.16 9.64 3.23
N MET A 138 2.09 9.02 2.05
CA MET A 138 3.27 8.55 1.31
C MET A 138 3.69 9.47 0.17
N CYS A 139 2.76 10.10 -0.56
CA CYS A 139 3.17 10.94 -1.69
C CYS A 139 3.91 12.21 -1.22
N SER A 140 3.49 12.79 -0.09
CA SER A 140 4.13 14.00 0.46
C SER A 140 5.64 13.85 0.75
N PRO A 141 6.11 12.87 1.55
CA PRO A 141 7.55 12.70 1.79
C PRO A 141 8.30 12.31 0.52
N ILE A 142 7.69 11.50 -0.37
CA ILE A 142 8.33 11.04 -1.62
C ILE A 142 8.60 12.22 -2.55
N ILE A 143 7.63 13.11 -2.75
CA ILE A 143 7.78 14.30 -3.60
C ILE A 143 8.86 15.21 -3.03
N MET A 144 8.83 15.45 -1.71
CA MET A 144 9.79 16.35 -1.09
C MET A 144 11.22 15.78 -1.15
N TYR A 145 11.38 14.48 -0.94
CA TYR A 145 12.68 13.83 -1.09
C TYR A 145 13.17 13.83 -2.53
N TYR A 146 12.30 13.59 -3.51
CA TYR A 146 12.67 13.65 -4.92
C TYR A 146 13.12 15.06 -5.32
N SER A 147 12.44 16.10 -4.81
CA SER A 147 12.82 17.48 -5.08
C SER A 147 14.14 17.92 -4.43
N ALA A 148 14.57 17.27 -3.33
CA ALA A 148 15.89 17.50 -2.71
C ALA A 148 17.07 17.19 -3.65
N TYR A 149 16.82 16.42 -4.71
CA TYR A 149 17.81 16.16 -5.76
C TYR A 149 18.10 17.40 -6.63
N PHE A 150 17.14 18.32 -6.73
CA PHE A 150 17.20 19.48 -7.62
C PHE A 150 17.39 20.81 -6.88
N VAL A 151 17.06 20.86 -5.59
CA VAL A 151 17.01 22.10 -4.80
C VAL A 151 17.75 21.87 -3.48
N GLU A 152 18.63 22.82 -3.12
CA GLU A 152 19.24 22.86 -1.79
C GLU A 152 18.23 23.41 -0.77
N TYR A 153 18.00 22.64 0.30
CA TYR A 153 17.07 23.01 1.36
C TYR A 153 17.78 23.75 2.49
N ASN A 154 17.13 24.80 3.00
CA ASN A 154 17.56 25.48 4.22
C ASN A 154 17.19 24.66 5.48
N GLN A 155 17.72 25.04 6.65
CA GLN A 155 17.49 24.33 7.91
C GLN A 155 16.00 24.18 8.28
N ASN A 156 15.20 25.23 8.06
CA ASN A 156 13.76 25.18 8.35
C ASN A 156 13.02 24.12 7.50
N MET A 157 13.44 23.92 6.24
CA MET A 157 12.84 22.91 5.36
C MET A 157 13.28 21.49 5.75
N LEU A 158 14.49 21.34 6.29
CA LEU A 158 14.96 20.07 6.86
C LEU A 158 14.15 19.68 8.11
N ASP A 159 13.80 20.64 8.98
CA ASP A 159 12.93 20.36 10.12
C ASP A 159 11.53 19.88 9.67
N VAL A 160 10.95 20.52 8.65
CA VAL A 160 9.67 20.09 8.05
C VAL A 160 9.77 18.67 7.48
N PHE A 161 10.93 18.30 6.93
CA PHE A 161 11.18 16.97 6.41
C PHE A 161 11.17 15.90 7.50
N ASP A 162 11.80 16.15 8.64
CA ASP A 162 11.77 15.24 9.79
C ASP A 162 10.33 15.00 10.27
N TYR A 163 9.52 16.06 10.38
CA TYR A 163 8.11 15.93 10.73
C TYR A 163 7.31 15.11 9.72
N LEU A 164 7.55 15.31 8.41
CA LEU A 164 6.86 14.55 7.38
C LEU A 164 7.21 13.07 7.42
N VAL A 165 8.49 12.72 7.61
CA VAL A 165 8.93 11.32 7.78
C VAL A 165 8.29 10.68 9.01
N MET A 166 8.29 11.40 10.15
CA MET A 166 7.60 11.00 11.38
C MET A 166 6.13 10.69 11.14
N ILE A 167 5.42 11.57 10.44
CA ILE A 167 4.00 11.40 10.09
C ILE A 167 3.81 10.18 9.17
N SER A 168 4.72 9.97 8.23
CA SER A 168 4.68 8.82 7.32
C SER A 168 4.89 7.50 8.05
N LEU A 169 5.61 7.43 9.17
CA LEU A 169 5.70 6.19 9.97
C LEU A 169 4.34 5.70 10.48
N HIS A 170 3.40 6.63 10.72
CA HIS A 170 2.07 6.30 11.24
C HIS A 170 1.03 5.91 10.19
N HIS A 171 1.36 5.98 8.89
CA HIS A 171 0.43 5.69 7.79
C HIS A 171 -0.25 4.31 7.92
N GLY A 172 0.48 3.28 8.33
CA GLY A 172 -0.03 1.91 8.45
C GLY A 172 -1.11 1.77 9.53
N SER A 173 -0.90 2.42 10.68
CA SER A 173 -1.87 2.45 11.78
C SER A 173 -3.13 3.20 11.39
N ILE A 174 -2.98 4.38 10.77
CA ILE A 174 -4.10 5.21 10.31
C ILE A 174 -4.89 4.48 9.22
N SER A 175 -4.21 3.81 8.30
CA SER A 175 -4.83 3.07 7.22
C SER A 175 -5.63 1.87 7.71
N THR A 176 -5.08 1.14 8.70
CA THR A 176 -5.79 0.02 9.35
C THR A 176 -7.04 0.52 10.08
N LEU A 177 -6.94 1.64 10.80
CA LEU A 177 -8.07 2.25 11.47
C LEU A 177 -9.14 2.70 10.47
N ALA A 178 -8.73 3.33 9.37
CA ALA A 178 -9.62 3.78 8.30
C ALA A 178 -10.35 2.60 7.63
N LEU A 179 -9.66 1.48 7.39
CA LEU A 179 -10.25 0.24 6.89
C LEU A 179 -11.26 -0.33 7.89
N LEU A 180 -10.90 -0.39 9.17
CA LEU A 180 -11.74 -0.90 10.25
C LEU A 180 -13.04 -0.12 10.37
N ILE A 181 -12.98 1.22 10.36
CA ILE A 181 -14.15 2.09 10.54
C ILE A 181 -15.02 2.11 9.27
N SER A 182 -14.42 2.16 8.08
CA SER A 182 -15.17 2.22 6.82
C SER A 182 -15.88 0.90 6.49
N ASN A 183 -15.35 -0.23 6.96
CA ASN A 183 -15.88 -1.56 6.64
C ASN A 183 -16.91 -2.02 7.68
N LYS A 184 -18.20 -1.72 7.44
CA LYS A 184 -19.31 -2.05 8.36
C LYS A 184 -19.33 -3.51 8.86
N PRO A 185 -19.18 -4.55 8.02
CA PRO A 185 -19.03 -5.93 8.47
C PRO A 185 -17.86 -6.14 9.44
N LEU A 186 -16.68 -5.62 9.08
CA LEU A 186 -15.46 -5.75 9.88
C LEU A 186 -15.59 -5.03 11.22
N PHE A 187 -16.10 -3.79 11.21
CA PHE A 187 -16.37 -3.01 12.42
C PHE A 187 -17.34 -3.72 13.36
N SER A 188 -18.44 -4.25 12.82
CA SER A 188 -19.45 -4.99 13.59
C SER A 188 -18.86 -6.25 14.25
N PHE A 189 -18.00 -6.97 13.51
CA PHE A 189 -17.29 -8.14 14.03
C PHE A 189 -16.35 -7.76 15.17
N VAL A 190 -15.49 -6.76 14.98
CA VAL A 190 -14.55 -6.30 16.01
C VAL A 190 -15.30 -5.76 17.23
N LYS A 191 -16.37 -5.00 17.03
CA LYS A 191 -17.25 -4.53 18.11
C LYS A 191 -17.88 -5.69 18.88
N SER A 192 -18.27 -6.76 18.20
CA SER A 192 -18.80 -7.98 18.84
C SER A 192 -17.74 -8.70 19.66
N MET A 193 -16.51 -8.80 19.16
CA MET A 193 -15.35 -9.39 19.87
C MET A 193 -14.99 -8.56 21.12
N LEU A 194 -15.04 -7.23 21.03
CA LEU A 194 -14.78 -6.34 22.17
C LEU A 194 -15.91 -6.35 23.20
N LYS A 195 -17.17 -6.49 22.75
CA LYS A 195 -18.36 -6.50 23.63
C LYS A 195 -18.57 -7.86 24.32
N LYS A 196 -18.11 -8.96 23.73
CA LYS A 196 -18.24 -10.30 24.30
C LYS A 196 -16.87 -10.89 24.62
N ARG A 197 -16.62 -11.16 25.91
CA ARG A 197 -15.52 -12.03 26.35
C ARG A 197 -15.73 -13.53 25.98
N THR A 198 -16.80 -13.86 25.25
CA THR A 198 -17.14 -15.20 24.77
C THR A 198 -17.73 -15.13 23.37
N LEU A 199 -17.06 -15.76 22.41
CA LEU A 199 -17.50 -15.90 21.02
C LEU A 199 -18.95 -16.41 20.96
N PRO A 200 -19.88 -15.77 20.22
CA PRO A 200 -21.07 -16.50 19.80
C PRO A 200 -20.63 -17.63 18.85
N PRO A 201 -21.31 -18.79 18.88
CA PRO A 201 -20.99 -19.88 17.96
C PRO A 201 -21.08 -19.35 16.53
N VAL A 202 -20.13 -19.79 15.70
CA VAL A 202 -20.21 -19.66 14.24
C VAL A 202 -21.57 -20.22 13.85
N ILE A 203 -22.50 -19.33 13.50
CA ILE A 203 -23.78 -19.75 12.92
C ILE A 203 -23.41 -20.21 11.52
N ASP A 204 -23.18 -21.52 11.39
CA ASP A 204 -23.32 -22.20 10.11
C ASP A 204 -24.66 -21.75 9.54
N GLN A 205 -24.62 -21.00 8.43
CA GLN A 205 -25.82 -20.74 7.64
C GLN A 205 -26.21 -22.03 6.92
N HIS A 206 -26.66 -23.02 7.70
CA HIS A 206 -27.29 -24.22 7.17
C HIS A 206 -28.63 -23.82 6.56
N TYR A 207 -28.63 -23.80 5.22
CA TYR A 207 -29.63 -24.40 4.35
C TYR A 207 -31.10 -24.00 4.59
N GLY A 208 -31.62 -23.18 3.67
CA GLY A 208 -33.05 -22.93 3.56
C GLY A 208 -33.83 -24.22 3.35
N ARG A 209 -34.51 -24.68 4.40
CA ARG A 209 -35.62 -25.63 4.28
C ARG A 209 -36.88 -24.84 3.94
N ARG A 210 -37.06 -24.57 2.63
CA ARG A 210 -38.35 -24.22 2.05
C ARG A 210 -38.99 -25.53 1.59
N SER A 211 -39.65 -26.24 2.50
CA SER A 211 -40.60 -27.29 2.13
C SER A 211 -42.00 -26.70 2.26
N THR A 212 -42.59 -26.54 1.08
CA THR A 212 -43.99 -26.26 0.79
C THR A 212 -44.93 -27.10 1.67
N LEU A 213 -45.81 -26.42 2.39
CA LEU A 213 -47.15 -26.91 2.71
C LEU A 213 -47.93 -26.87 1.39
N PHE A 214 -48.15 -28.03 0.80
CA PHE A 214 -49.35 -28.50 0.08
C PHE A 214 -49.10 -29.94 -0.36
#